data_AF-A0A7S7NWB9-F1
#
_entry.id   AF-A0A7S7NWB9-F1
#
_cell.length_a   1.000
_cell.length_b   1.000
_cell.length_c   1.000
_cell.angle_alpha   90.00
_cell.angle_beta   90.00
_cell.angle_gamma   90.00
#
_symmetry.space_group_name_H-M   'P 1'
#
loop_
_entity.id
_entity.type
_entity.pdbx_description
1 polymer ?
#
loop_
_entity_poly.entity_id
_entity_poly.type
_entity_poly.pdbx_seq_one_letter_code
_entity_poly.pdbx_strand_id
1 'polypeptide(L)' 'MKALRLILPAATLVAAIFATMGVSSATPVYQKKEKKPCATCHEKGAKPTKDAPALTEVGKYYHEKKTLEGAPAAK' A
#
# COMPACT_ATOMS: atom_id res chain seq x y z
N MET A 1 14.73 37.51 14.22
CA MET A 1 15.89 36.59 14.11
C MET A 1 15.64 35.16 14.63
N LYS A 2 14.85 34.94 15.69
CA LYS A 2 14.56 33.57 16.21
C LYS A 2 13.64 32.76 15.29
N ALA A 3 12.59 33.37 14.75
CA ALA A 3 11.66 32.71 13.84
C ALA A 3 12.34 32.23 12.54
N LEU A 4 13.23 33.03 11.95
CA LEU A 4 13.94 32.65 10.72
C LEU A 4 14.85 31.42 10.91
N ARG A 5 15.42 31.27 12.11
CA ARG A 5 16.23 30.10 12.49
C ARG A 5 15.40 28.82 12.68
N LEU A 6 14.10 28.95 12.91
CA LEU A 6 13.17 27.82 13.05
C LEU A 6 12.46 27.49 11.73
N ILE A 7 12.15 28.49 10.92
CA ILE A 7 11.44 28.32 9.65
C ILE A 7 12.32 27.61 8.63
N LEU A 8 13.62 27.92 8.57
CA LEU A 8 14.54 27.29 7.61
C LEU A 8 14.68 25.77 7.79
N PRO A 9 14.94 25.24 9.00
CA PRO A 9 14.95 23.79 9.22
C PRO A 9 13.55 23.16 9.12
N ALA A 10 12.49 23.85 9.53
CA ALA A 10 11.13 23.33 9.37
C ALA A 10 10.76 23.17 7.88
N ALA A 11 11.08 24.15 7.05
CA ALA A 11 10.81 24.12 5.62
C ALA A 11 11.60 23.02 4.90
N THR A 12 12.88 22.82 5.25
CA THR A 12 13.68 21.73 4.66
C THR A 12 13.16 20.35 5.08
N LEU A 13 12.70 20.20 6.32
CA LEU A 13 12.12 18.95 6.81
C LEU A 13 10.80 18.63 6.09
N VAL A 14 9.94 19.64 5.90
CA VAL A 14 8.71 19.49 5.10
C VAL A 14 9.04 19.13 3.65
N ALA A 15 9.99 19.82 3.02
CA ALA A 15 10.40 19.52 1.64
C ALA A 15 10.96 18.10 1.49
N ALA A 16 11.75 17.62 2.46
CA ALA A 16 12.28 16.26 2.47
C ALA A 16 11.19 15.20 2.64
N ILE A 17 10.17 15.45 3.47
CA ILE A 17 9.00 14.58 3.59
C ILE A 17 8.29 14.50 2.26
N PHE A 18 7.91 15.64 1.66
CA PHE A 18 7.19 15.65 0.38
C PHE A 18 7.99 14.99 -0.75
N ALA A 19 9.32 15.14 -0.78
CA ALA A 19 10.19 14.49 -1.76
C ALA A 19 10.27 12.95 -1.58
N THR A 20 10.02 12.44 -0.38
CA THR A 20 10.11 11.00 -0.05
C THR A 20 8.75 10.33 0.12
N MET A 21 7.65 11.10 0.10
CA MET A 21 6.29 10.58 0.03
C MET A 21 6.07 9.90 -1.32
N GLY A 22 6.51 8.64 -1.41
CA GLY A 22 6.25 7.80 -2.57
C GLY A 22 4.74 7.67 -2.79
N VAL A 23 4.33 7.70 -4.07
CA VAL A 23 2.97 7.33 -4.46
C VAL A 23 2.73 5.88 -4.06
N SER A 24 2.08 5.68 -2.91
CA SER A 24 1.60 4.35 -2.55
C SER A 24 0.57 3.95 -3.60
N SER A 25 0.98 3.08 -4.51
CA SER A 25 0.12 2.44 -5.51
C SER A 25 -0.65 1.27 -4.88
N ALA A 26 -0.82 1.29 -3.55
CA ALA A 26 -1.86 0.53 -2.88
C ALA A 26 -3.19 1.06 -3.40
N THR A 27 -3.71 0.40 -4.42
CA THR A 27 -4.92 0.73 -5.17
C THR A 27 -6.07 0.93 -4.18
N PRO A 28 -6.36 2.19 -3.79
CA PRO A 28 -7.24 2.46 -2.66
C PRO A 28 -8.69 2.09 -3.00
N VAL A 29 -8.97 1.92 -4.29
CA VAL A 29 -10.25 1.45 -4.83
C VAL A 29 -10.58 0.04 -4.36
N TYR A 30 -9.64 -0.90 -4.41
CA TYR A 30 -9.90 -2.30 -4.01
C TYR A 30 -9.93 -2.45 -2.49
N GLN A 31 -9.07 -1.72 -1.76
CA GLN A 31 -9.11 -1.71 -0.31
C GLN A 31 -10.46 -1.19 0.23
N LYS A 32 -11.01 -0.13 -0.40
CA LYS A 32 -12.31 0.43 -0.03
C LYS A 32 -13.48 -0.51 -0.36
N LYS A 33 -13.39 -1.25 -1.47
CA LYS A 33 -14.42 -2.20 -1.92
C LYS A 33 -14.51 -3.41 -0.99
N GLU A 34 -13.39 -4.04 -0.68
CA GLU A 34 -13.39 -5.32 0.03
C GLU A 34 -13.27 -5.18 1.56
N LYS A 35 -12.63 -4.12 2.05
CA LYS A 35 -12.38 -3.88 3.49
C LYS A 35 -11.73 -5.07 4.22
N LYS A 36 -10.98 -5.91 3.50
CA LYS A 36 -10.25 -7.05 4.04
C LYS A 36 -8.79 -6.68 4.36
N PRO A 37 -8.16 -7.34 5.34
CA PRO A 37 -6.75 -7.09 5.64
C PRO A 37 -5.86 -7.43 4.44
N CYS A 38 -4.71 -6.75 4.30
CA CYS A 38 -3.78 -6.97 3.20
C CYS A 38 -3.33 -8.43 3.10
N ALA A 39 -3.23 -9.12 4.25
CA ALA A 39 -2.88 -10.54 4.34
C ALA A 39 -3.91 -11.48 3.71
N THR A 40 -5.10 -11.00 3.36
CA THR A 40 -6.10 -11.79 2.62
C THR A 40 -5.65 -12.04 1.19
N CYS A 41 -5.04 -11.05 0.53
CA CYS A 41 -4.62 -11.16 -0.86
C CYS A 41 -3.10 -11.30 -1.01
N HIS A 42 -2.32 -10.80 -0.06
CA HIS A 42 -0.85 -10.85 -0.08
C HIS A 42 -0.31 -11.81 0.97
N GLU A 43 0.75 -12.53 0.62
CA GLU A 43 1.45 -13.41 1.54
C GLU A 43 2.12 -12.62 2.68
N LYS A 44 1.94 -13.11 3.91
CA LYS A 44 2.49 -12.47 5.11
C LYS A 44 4.01 -12.67 5.16
N GLY A 45 4.78 -11.59 5.11
CA GLY A 45 6.25 -11.63 5.18
C GLY A 45 6.95 -11.67 3.83
N ALA A 46 6.21 -11.71 2.73
CA ALA A 46 6.78 -11.52 1.40
C ALA A 46 7.08 -10.04 1.14
N LYS A 47 8.14 -9.74 0.38
CA LYS A 47 8.37 -8.41 -0.21
C LYS A 47 7.78 -8.42 -1.62
N PRO A 48 6.50 -8.03 -1.81
CA PRO A 48 5.92 -7.99 -3.14
C PRO A 48 6.65 -6.94 -3.98
N THR A 49 7.11 -7.33 -5.17
CA THR A 49 7.57 -6.40 -6.20
C THR A 49 6.45 -6.21 -7.22
N LYS A 50 6.56 -5.18 -8.07
CA LYS A 50 5.57 -4.95 -9.15
C LYS A 50 5.43 -6.17 -10.07
N ASP A 51 6.51 -6.91 -10.25
CA ASP A 51 6.59 -8.07 -11.14
C ASP A 51 6.30 -9.40 -10.40
N ALA A 52 6.40 -9.40 -9.06
CA ALA A 52 6.13 -10.55 -8.21
C ALA A 52 5.32 -10.14 -6.98
N PRO A 53 3.99 -9.97 -7.12
CA PRO A 53 3.13 -9.39 -6.07
C PRO A 53 2.88 -10.32 -4.87
N ALA A 54 3.53 -11.49 -4.80
CA ALA A 54 3.44 -12.49 -3.73
C ALA A 54 2.00 -12.63 -3.21
N LEU A 55 1.13 -13.15 -4.07
CA LEU A 55 -0.31 -13.24 -3.83
C LEU A 55 -0.68 -14.62 -3.29
N THR A 56 -1.58 -14.63 -2.31
CA THR A 56 -2.26 -15.85 -1.85
C THR A 56 -3.18 -16.39 -2.95
N GLU A 57 -3.69 -17.61 -2.81
CA GLU A 57 -4.69 -18.16 -3.75
C GLU A 57 -5.94 -17.25 -3.86
N VAL A 58 -6.33 -16.61 -2.77
CA VAL A 58 -7.40 -15.60 -2.76
C VAL A 58 -6.99 -14.35 -3.54
N GLY A 59 -5.74 -13.89 -3.39
CA GLY A 59 -5.19 -12.76 -4.15
C GLY A 59 -5.12 -13.03 -5.66
N LYS A 60 -4.74 -14.25 -6.06
CA LYS A 60 -4.76 -14.70 -7.46
C LYS A 60 -6.18 -14.71 -8.02
N TYR A 61 -7.12 -15.30 -7.27
CA TYR A 61 -8.54 -15.29 -7.65
C TYR A 61 -9.08 -13.87 -7.83
N TYR A 62 -8.76 -12.97 -6.90
CA TYR A 62 -9.17 -11.57 -6.99
C TYR A 62 -8.53 -10.84 -8.17
N HIS A 63 -7.28 -11.17 -8.52
CA HIS A 63 -6.61 -10.57 -9.66
C HIS A 63 -7.35 -10.84 -10.98
N GLU A 64 -7.85 -12.07 -11.15
CA GLU A 64 -8.61 -12.52 -12.32
C GLU A 64 -10.07 -12.08 -12.29
N LYS A 65 -10.75 -12.26 -11.16
CA LYS A 65 -12.22 -12.11 -11.05
C LYS A 65 -12.65 -10.73 -10.56
N LYS A 66 -11.74 -9.94 -9.99
CA LYS A 66 -12.01 -8.62 -9.37
C LYS A 66 -13.12 -8.65 -8.30
N THR A 67 -13.40 -9.82 -7.73
CA THR A 67 -14.35 -10.06 -6.63
C THR A 67 -13.79 -11.11 -5.68
N LEU A 68 -14.12 -11.01 -4.40
CA LEU A 68 -13.84 -12.04 -3.39
C LEU A 68 -15.01 -13.03 -3.23
N GLU A 69 -16.10 -12.85 -3.97
CA GLU A 69 -17.25 -13.76 -3.95
C GLU A 69 -16.87 -15.11 -4.59
N GLY A 70 -17.02 -16.18 -3.82
CA GLY A 70 -16.61 -17.53 -4.23
C GLY A 70 -15.10 -17.78 -4.19
N ALA A 71 -14.32 -16.88 -3.59
CA ALA A 71 -12.89 -17.08 -3.42
C ALA A 71 -12.61 -18.36 -2.58
N PRO A 72 -11.54 -19.11 -2.91
CA PRO A 72 -11.16 -20.29 -2.13
C PRO A 72 -10.88 -19.91 -0.67
N ALA A 73 -11.09 -20.84 0.27
CA ALA A 73 -10.81 -20.57 1.67
C ALA A 73 -9.35 -20.12 1.85
N ALA A 74 -9.14 -18.95 2.47
CA ALA A 74 -7.81 -18.50 2.86
C ALA A 74 -7.25 -19.52 3.86
N LYS A 75 -6.17 -20.20 3.50
CA LYS A 75 -5.42 -21.08 4.40
C LYS A 75 -4.50 -20.28 5.30
#